data_AF-A0A3B9KSE5-F1
#
_entry.id   AF-A0A3B9KSE5-F1
#
_cell.length_a   1.000
_cell.length_b   1.000
_cell.length_c   1.000
_cell.angle_alpha   90.00
_cell.angle_beta   90.00
_cell.angle_gamma   90.00
#
_symmetry.space_group_name_H-M   'P 1'
#
loop_
_entity.id
_entity.type
_entity.pdbx_description
1 polymer ?
#
loop_
_entity_poly.entity_id
_entity_poly.type
_entity_poly.pdbx_seq_one_letter_code
_entity_poly.pdbx_strand_id
1 'polypeptide(L)'
;LLEDGHYLGAHSDRHLLYASWENRDSTLISREEFERDVLNNYKEMSRFGIQKEEAPYYLPPYEWYNEEIARWTRDLGLVLVNFSPGTYSNADYTIPGMGSRYLSSDTIFSRILHYEEEKGLNGFIMLLHIGVHPERPDPFYYELDSLIQVLKKRGYSFSLLDPAIPS
;
A
#
# COMPACT_ATOMS: atom_id res chain seq x y z
N LEU A 1 -15.76 0.29 -6.40
CA LEU A 1 -14.31 0.44 -6.74
C LEU A 1 -14.10 0.54 -8.25
N LEU A 2 -14.18 -0.55 -9.02
CA LEU A 2 -13.96 -0.49 -10.48
C LEU A 2 -15.00 0.36 -11.21
N GLU A 3 -16.29 0.19 -10.88
CA GLU A 3 -17.38 0.99 -11.47
C GLU A 3 -17.24 2.50 -11.18
N ASP A 4 -16.59 2.84 -10.05
CA ASP A 4 -16.32 4.23 -9.65
C ASP A 4 -15.00 4.78 -10.24
N GLY A 5 -14.32 3.99 -11.09
CA GLY A 5 -13.08 4.38 -11.76
C GLY A 5 -11.81 4.26 -10.91
N HIS A 6 -11.83 3.54 -9.79
CA HIS A 6 -10.64 3.30 -8.98
C HIS A 6 -9.74 2.22 -9.58
N TYR A 7 -8.43 2.41 -9.47
CA TYR A 7 -7.44 1.40 -9.83
C TYR A 7 -7.40 0.26 -8.80
N LEU A 8 -7.35 -0.99 -9.27
CA LEU A 8 -7.22 -2.18 -8.44
C LEU A 8 -5.99 -2.97 -8.89
N GLY A 9 -4.95 -2.97 -8.06
CA GLY A 9 -3.68 -3.66 -8.31
C GLY A 9 -3.48 -4.87 -7.42
N ALA A 10 -2.38 -5.59 -7.65
CA ALA A 10 -2.06 -6.80 -6.91
C ALA A 10 -1.31 -6.51 -5.59
N HIS A 11 -1.62 -7.28 -4.55
CA HIS A 11 -1.06 -7.19 -3.20
C HIS A 11 -0.94 -8.57 -2.52
N SER A 12 -0.57 -9.61 -3.27
CA SER A 12 -0.48 -11.03 -2.83
C SER A 12 -1.85 -11.70 -2.65
N ASP A 13 -1.91 -13.01 -2.89
CA ASP A 13 -3.10 -13.84 -2.64
C ASP A 13 -3.20 -14.22 -1.16
N ARG A 14 -2.07 -14.59 -0.54
CA ARG A 14 -2.03 -15.11 0.83
C ARG A 14 -1.35 -14.19 1.84
N HIS A 15 -0.97 -12.97 1.42
CA HIS A 15 -0.31 -11.96 2.24
C HIS A 15 0.96 -12.50 2.93
N LEU A 16 1.80 -13.20 2.15
CA LEU A 16 2.99 -13.87 2.63
C LEU A 16 4.11 -12.88 2.99
N LEU A 17 4.89 -13.19 4.01
CA LEU A 17 6.13 -12.45 4.31
C LEU A 17 7.26 -12.98 3.43
N TYR A 18 7.77 -12.16 2.51
CA TYR A 18 8.76 -12.60 1.53
C TYR A 18 10.21 -12.47 1.96
N ALA A 19 10.52 -11.47 2.77
CA ALA A 19 11.86 -11.16 3.23
C ALA A 19 11.89 -11.10 4.76
N SER A 20 13.00 -11.53 5.37
CA SER A 20 13.12 -11.53 6.84
C SER A 20 13.09 -10.10 7.41
N TRP A 21 12.46 -9.97 8.59
CA TRP A 21 12.51 -8.76 9.39
C TRP A 21 13.88 -8.53 10.04
N GLU A 22 14.63 -9.61 10.30
CA GLU A 22 15.95 -9.54 10.95
C GLU A 22 17.06 -9.21 9.95
N ASN A 23 16.98 -9.79 8.75
CA ASN A 23 17.92 -9.54 7.66
C ASN A 23 17.15 -9.42 6.35
N ARG A 24 16.96 -8.19 5.88
CA ARG A 24 16.17 -7.90 4.68
C ARG A 24 16.65 -8.65 3.45
N ASP A 25 17.95 -8.92 3.33
CA ASP A 25 18.51 -9.63 2.17
C ASP A 25 18.22 -11.14 2.19
N SER A 26 17.62 -11.67 3.26
CA SER A 26 17.19 -13.06 3.34
C SER A 26 15.77 -13.23 2.82
N THR A 27 15.64 -13.85 1.64
CA THR A 27 14.36 -14.29 1.08
C THR A 27 13.85 -15.52 1.84
N LEU A 28 12.58 -15.51 2.24
CA LEU A 28 11.94 -16.55 3.07
C LEU A 28 11.18 -17.60 2.26
N ILE A 29 10.90 -17.31 1.00
CA ILE A 29 10.10 -18.16 0.11
C ILE A 29 10.84 -18.47 -1.19
N SER A 30 10.41 -19.52 -1.90
CA SER A 30 10.96 -19.80 -3.23
C SER A 30 10.35 -18.88 -4.29
N ARG A 31 11.02 -18.79 -5.45
CA ARG A 31 10.51 -18.05 -6.62
C ARG A 31 9.15 -18.60 -7.06
N GLU A 32 8.99 -19.93 -7.10
CA GLU A 32 7.75 -20.58 -7.51
C GLU A 32 6.61 -20.29 -6.55
N GLU A 33 6.91 -20.18 -5.24
CA GLU A 33 5.91 -19.78 -4.24
C GLU A 33 5.48 -18.33 -4.44
N PHE A 34 6.43 -17.42 -4.67
CA PHE A 34 6.16 -16.01 -4.96
C PHE A 34 5.31 -15.86 -6.22
N GLU A 35 5.73 -16.47 -7.34
CA GLU A 35 5.02 -16.35 -8.62
C GLU A 35 3.61 -16.92 -8.51
N ARG A 36 3.44 -18.07 -7.85
CA ARG A 36 2.11 -18.67 -7.64
C ARG A 36 1.20 -17.76 -6.82
N ASP A 37 1.72 -17.15 -5.76
CA ASP A 37 0.97 -16.25 -4.90
C ASP A 37 0.51 -14.98 -5.66
N VAL A 38 1.41 -14.38 -6.44
CA VAL A 38 1.07 -13.21 -7.28
C VAL A 38 0.08 -13.60 -8.39
N LEU A 39 0.30 -14.71 -9.08
CA LEU A 39 -0.58 -15.15 -10.18
C LEU A 39 -1.97 -15.58 -9.68
N ASN A 40 -2.08 -16.13 -8.48
CA ASN A 40 -3.38 -16.42 -7.87
C ASN A 40 -4.16 -15.13 -7.56
N ASN A 41 -3.49 -14.07 -7.11
CA ASN A 41 -4.13 -12.78 -6.93
C ASN A 41 -4.70 -12.25 -8.26
N TYR A 42 -3.92 -12.32 -9.35
CA TYR A 42 -4.43 -11.95 -10.68
C TYR A 42 -5.54 -12.87 -11.18
N LYS A 43 -5.50 -14.16 -10.83
CA LYS A 43 -6.59 -15.08 -11.14
C LYS A 43 -7.91 -14.62 -10.50
N GLU A 44 -7.89 -14.16 -9.25
CA GLU A 44 -9.09 -13.60 -8.63
C GLU A 44 -9.49 -12.26 -9.26
N MET A 45 -8.54 -11.37 -9.54
CA MET A 45 -8.81 -10.09 -10.23
C MET A 45 -9.42 -10.29 -11.63
N SER A 46 -9.01 -11.33 -12.35
CA SER A 46 -9.51 -11.64 -13.70
C SER A 46 -11.01 -11.95 -13.72
N ARG A 47 -11.57 -12.43 -12.60
CA ARG A 47 -13.01 -12.68 -12.44
C ARG A 47 -13.82 -11.37 -12.46
N PHE A 48 -13.16 -10.25 -12.20
CA PHE A 48 -13.72 -8.90 -12.28
C PHE A 48 -13.29 -8.17 -13.56
N GLY A 49 -12.72 -8.90 -14.53
CA GLY A 49 -12.31 -8.37 -15.82
C GLY A 49 -10.94 -7.68 -15.84
N ILE A 50 -10.21 -7.64 -14.71
CA ILE A 50 -8.91 -6.98 -14.65
C ILE A 50 -7.81 -7.94 -15.11
N GLN A 51 -7.16 -7.62 -16.21
CA GLN A 51 -5.99 -8.35 -16.68
C GLN A 51 -4.70 -7.79 -16.07
N LYS A 52 -3.65 -8.61 -16.04
CA LYS A 52 -2.35 -8.21 -15.47
C LYS A 52 -1.76 -7.00 -16.19
N GLU A 53 -1.93 -6.93 -17.49
CA GLU A 53 -1.42 -5.85 -18.34
C GLU A 53 -2.16 -4.52 -18.10
N GLU A 54 -3.39 -4.57 -17.58
CA GLU A 54 -4.19 -3.40 -17.21
C GLU A 54 -3.88 -2.92 -15.79
N ALA A 55 -3.31 -3.79 -14.95
CA ALA A 55 -2.98 -3.52 -13.57
C ALA A 55 -1.51 -3.89 -13.23
N PRO A 56 -0.50 -3.27 -13.86
CA PRO A 56 0.89 -3.71 -13.75
C PRO A 56 1.53 -3.44 -12.38
N TYR A 57 0.92 -2.64 -11.51
CA TYR A 57 1.48 -2.33 -10.19
C TYR A 57 1.29 -3.44 -9.18
N TYR A 58 2.39 -3.71 -8.47
CA TYR A 58 2.46 -4.66 -7.39
C TYR A 58 3.00 -4.00 -6.12
N LEU A 59 2.20 -4.03 -5.05
CA LEU A 59 2.64 -3.66 -3.71
C LEU A 59 2.89 -4.95 -2.92
N PRO A 60 4.11 -5.27 -2.46
CA PRO A 60 4.33 -6.45 -1.63
C PRO A 60 3.62 -6.34 -0.26
N PRO A 61 3.12 -7.45 0.32
CA PRO A 61 2.62 -7.49 1.69
C PRO A 61 3.60 -6.90 2.70
N TYR A 62 3.05 -6.26 3.73
CA TYR A 62 3.82 -5.56 4.77
C TYR A 62 4.75 -4.46 4.22
N GLU A 63 4.57 -4.09 2.95
CA GLU A 63 5.41 -3.12 2.24
C GLU A 63 6.90 -3.49 2.27
N TRP A 64 7.18 -4.79 2.44
CA TRP A 64 8.50 -5.34 2.76
C TRP A 64 8.96 -6.34 1.69
N TYR A 65 10.12 -6.06 1.12
CA TYR A 65 10.71 -6.83 0.03
C TYR A 65 12.21 -6.61 -0.05
N ASN A 66 12.92 -7.45 -0.79
CA ASN A 66 14.36 -7.32 -1.06
C ASN A 66 14.65 -7.29 -2.56
N GLU A 67 15.93 -7.26 -2.94
CA GLU A 67 16.34 -7.22 -4.34
C GLU A 67 15.81 -8.41 -5.17
N GLU A 68 15.73 -9.59 -4.55
CA GLU A 68 15.27 -10.81 -5.23
C GLU A 68 13.78 -10.72 -5.57
N ILE A 69 12.96 -10.28 -4.62
CA ILE A 69 11.53 -10.03 -4.82
C ILE A 69 11.30 -8.94 -5.86
N ALA A 70 12.09 -7.86 -5.85
CA ALA A 70 12.00 -6.82 -6.86
C ALA A 70 12.33 -7.35 -8.27
N ARG A 71 13.33 -8.22 -8.37
CA ARG A 71 13.71 -8.90 -9.62
C ARG A 71 12.60 -9.82 -10.11
N TRP A 72 12.04 -10.68 -9.26
CA TRP A 72 10.96 -11.58 -9.64
C TRP A 72 9.68 -10.84 -10.02
N THR A 73 9.37 -9.73 -9.34
CA THR A 73 8.25 -8.85 -9.71
C THR A 73 8.42 -8.33 -11.13
N ARG A 74 9.62 -7.83 -11.47
CA ARG A 74 9.94 -7.36 -12.83
C ARG A 74 9.89 -8.49 -13.86
N ASP A 75 10.39 -9.68 -13.52
CA ASP A 75 10.35 -10.85 -14.41
C ASP A 75 8.91 -11.28 -14.76
N LEU A 76 7.94 -11.00 -13.88
CA LEU A 76 6.51 -11.19 -14.15
C LEU A 76 5.89 -10.08 -15.01
N GLY A 77 6.66 -9.07 -15.41
CA GLY A 77 6.18 -7.90 -16.16
C GLY A 77 5.44 -6.88 -15.28
N LEU A 78 5.70 -6.88 -13.97
CA LEU A 78 5.05 -5.99 -13.01
C LEU A 78 6.01 -4.88 -12.56
N VAL A 79 5.43 -3.78 -12.10
CA VAL A 79 6.12 -2.65 -11.49
C VAL A 79 5.93 -2.72 -9.98
N LEU A 80 7.02 -2.98 -9.25
CA LEU A 80 7.00 -2.94 -7.79
C LEU A 80 6.87 -1.48 -7.33
N VAL A 81 5.86 -1.21 -6.51
CA VAL A 81 5.65 0.11 -5.88
C VAL A 81 5.71 0.01 -4.37
N ASN A 82 5.95 1.14 -3.72
CA ASN A 82 5.83 1.26 -2.26
C ASN A 82 5.33 2.67 -1.89
N PHE A 83 4.87 2.83 -0.66
CA PHE A 83 4.41 4.12 -0.15
C PHE A 83 5.57 5.05 0.17
N SER A 84 5.28 6.36 0.24
CA SER A 84 6.25 7.37 0.67
C SER A 84 6.33 7.41 2.20
N PRO A 85 7.53 7.30 2.81
CA PRO A 85 7.65 7.28 4.26
C PRO A 85 7.48 8.66 4.89
N GLY A 86 7.08 8.68 6.17
CA GLY A 86 7.19 9.86 7.05
C GLY A 86 5.88 10.35 7.65
N THR A 87 4.73 10.09 7.02
CA THR A 87 3.41 10.47 7.59
C THR A 87 2.91 9.48 8.63
N TYR A 88 3.40 8.23 8.60
CA TYR A 88 2.86 7.10 9.38
C TYR A 88 1.38 6.80 9.10
N SER A 89 0.88 7.19 7.92
CA SER A 89 -0.47 6.85 7.45
C SER A 89 -0.73 5.34 7.48
N ASN A 90 0.26 4.54 7.09
CA ASN A 90 0.21 3.09 7.06
C ASN A 90 0.11 2.40 8.44
N ALA A 91 0.17 3.16 9.55
CA ALA A 91 0.00 2.61 10.90
C ALA A 91 -1.47 2.55 11.33
N ASP A 92 -2.41 2.89 10.45
CA ASP A 92 -3.86 2.86 10.69
C ASP A 92 -4.42 1.44 10.93
N TYR A 93 -3.67 0.38 10.58
CA TYR A 93 -4.02 -0.99 10.95
C TYR A 93 -3.76 -1.33 12.42
N THR A 94 -2.93 -0.54 13.12
CA THR A 94 -2.48 -0.87 14.47
C THR A 94 -3.63 -0.81 15.49
N ILE A 95 -3.58 -1.62 16.53
CA ILE A 95 -4.60 -1.66 17.60
C ILE A 95 -4.01 -1.32 18.96
N PRO A 96 -4.81 -0.85 19.94
CA PRO A 96 -4.33 -0.48 21.27
C PRO A 96 -3.47 -1.57 21.95
N GLY A 97 -3.81 -2.85 21.74
CA GLY A 97 -3.03 -3.99 22.27
C GLY A 97 -1.58 -4.08 21.77
N MET A 98 -1.21 -3.35 20.72
CA MET A 98 0.15 -3.28 20.20
C MET A 98 1.05 -2.28 20.96
N GLY A 99 0.52 -1.59 21.97
CA GLY A 99 1.27 -0.71 22.87
C GLY A 99 1.79 0.54 22.17
N SER A 100 3.08 0.86 22.33
CA SER A 100 3.71 2.06 21.75
C SER A 100 3.70 2.10 20.22
N ARG A 101 3.38 0.99 19.55
CA ARG A 101 3.20 0.93 18.09
C ARG A 101 1.83 1.43 17.64
N TYR A 102 0.84 1.49 18.54
CA TYR A 102 -0.49 1.98 18.22
C TYR A 102 -0.49 3.49 17.98
N LEU A 103 -1.13 3.92 16.89
CA LEU A 103 -1.38 5.32 16.60
C LEU A 103 -2.86 5.51 16.32
N SER A 104 -3.52 6.39 17.10
CA SER A 104 -4.91 6.78 16.86
C SER A 104 -5.06 7.50 15.52
N SER A 105 -6.28 7.51 14.99
CA SER A 105 -6.58 8.19 13.72
C SER A 105 -6.34 9.69 13.81
N ASP A 106 -6.66 10.33 14.93
CA ASP A 106 -6.32 11.73 15.19
C ASP A 106 -4.80 11.99 15.14
N THR A 107 -4.01 11.06 15.69
CA THR A 107 -2.54 11.16 15.68
C THR A 107 -2.02 11.02 14.26
N ILE A 108 -2.54 10.06 13.49
CA ILE A 108 -2.17 9.85 12.09
C ILE A 108 -2.55 11.07 11.24
N PHE A 109 -3.77 11.60 11.40
CA PHE A 109 -4.25 12.77 10.68
C PHE A 109 -3.35 13.99 10.95
N SER A 110 -3.04 14.23 12.22
CA SER A 110 -2.15 15.32 12.63
C SER A 110 -0.74 15.17 12.05
N ARG A 111 -0.20 13.94 12.03
CA ARG A 111 1.12 13.67 11.43
C ARG A 111 1.15 13.89 9.93
N ILE A 112 0.08 13.53 9.21
CA ILE A 112 -0.04 13.80 7.78
C ILE A 112 0.03 15.31 7.53
N LEU A 113 -0.77 16.10 8.25
CA LEU A 113 -0.78 17.56 8.07
C LEU A 113 0.53 18.21 8.50
N HIS A 114 1.16 17.74 9.56
CA HIS A 114 2.45 18.25 10.01
C HIS A 114 3.56 17.96 8.97
N TYR A 115 3.61 16.75 8.44
CA TYR A 115 4.56 16.41 7.37
C TYR A 115 4.32 17.26 6.12
N GLU A 116 3.05 17.45 5.75
CA GLU A 116 2.65 18.30 4.63
C GLU A 116 3.13 19.75 4.82
N GLU A 117 2.95 20.33 6.00
CA GLU A 117 3.39 21.70 6.30
C GLU A 117 4.91 21.86 6.25
N GLU A 118 5.67 20.85 6.68
CA GLU A 118 7.14 20.92 6.70
C GLU A 118 7.81 20.59 5.36
N LYS A 119 7.24 19.63 4.61
CA LYS A 119 7.91 19.01 3.45
C LYS A 119 7.05 18.98 2.18
N GLY A 120 5.75 19.20 2.29
CA GLY A 120 4.77 19.00 1.22
C GLY A 120 4.46 17.53 0.94
N LEU A 121 3.44 17.30 0.12
CA LEU A 121 3.01 15.96 -0.32
C LEU A 121 3.06 15.79 -1.86
N ASN A 122 3.84 16.61 -2.56
CA ASN A 122 3.95 16.54 -4.02
C ASN A 122 4.63 15.22 -4.44
N GLY A 123 3.93 14.39 -5.20
CA GLY A 123 4.40 13.06 -5.59
C GLY A 123 4.35 12.02 -4.46
N PHE A 124 3.66 12.31 -3.35
CA PHE A 124 3.60 11.42 -2.20
C PHE A 124 2.59 10.28 -2.43
N ILE A 125 3.04 9.04 -2.22
CA ILE A 125 2.19 7.85 -2.25
C ILE A 125 1.75 7.55 -0.82
N MET A 126 0.49 7.81 -0.49
CA MET A 126 -0.08 7.56 0.83
C MET A 126 -0.70 6.17 0.91
N LEU A 127 -0.47 5.45 2.02
CA LEU A 127 -1.02 4.11 2.25
C LEU A 127 -1.96 4.12 3.45
N LEU A 128 -3.14 3.55 3.25
CA LEU A 128 -4.22 3.39 4.23
C LEU A 128 -4.92 2.05 4.02
N HIS A 129 -5.54 1.51 5.05
CA HIS A 129 -6.23 0.22 5.04
C HIS A 129 -7.74 0.41 5.16
N ILE A 130 -8.49 -0.02 4.14
CA ILE A 130 -9.97 -0.01 4.13
C ILE A 130 -10.59 -1.14 4.97
N GLY A 131 -9.76 -1.98 5.59
CA GLY A 131 -10.15 -3.03 6.52
C GLY A 131 -9.06 -3.18 7.59
N VAL A 132 -9.47 -3.15 8.85
CA VAL A 132 -8.57 -3.19 10.01
C VAL A 132 -9.09 -4.19 11.02
N HIS A 133 -8.25 -4.57 11.98
CA HIS A 133 -8.63 -5.49 13.04
C HIS A 133 -9.85 -4.95 13.82
N PRO A 134 -10.82 -5.79 14.24
CA PRO A 134 -12.03 -5.34 14.96
C PRO A 134 -11.75 -4.59 16.27
N GLU A 135 -10.58 -4.80 16.87
CA GLU A 135 -10.14 -4.08 18.07
C GLU A 135 -9.61 -2.66 17.79
N ARG A 136 -9.55 -2.23 16.52
CA ARG A 136 -9.28 -0.82 16.18
C ARG A 136 -10.53 0.00 16.52
N PRO A 137 -10.48 0.89 17.53
CA PRO A 137 -11.67 1.62 17.97
C PRO A 137 -12.03 2.79 17.04
N ASP A 138 -11.08 3.26 16.25
CA ASP A 138 -11.14 4.46 15.42
C ASP A 138 -10.58 4.21 14.01
N PRO A 139 -11.21 3.39 13.15
CA PRO A 139 -10.68 3.11 11.82
C PRO A 139 -10.49 4.38 10.97
N PHE A 140 -9.29 4.55 10.39
CA PHE A 140 -8.94 5.79 9.69
C PHE A 140 -9.78 6.04 8.42
N TYR A 141 -10.35 5.00 7.81
CA TYR A 141 -11.19 5.17 6.63
C TYR A 141 -12.46 6.02 6.89
N TYR A 142 -12.86 6.23 8.14
CA TYR A 142 -13.90 7.20 8.48
C TYR A 142 -13.43 8.66 8.39
N GLU A 143 -12.14 8.92 8.52
CA GLU A 143 -11.51 10.26 8.41
C GLU A 143 -11.03 10.58 6.98
N LEU A 144 -11.11 9.61 6.06
CA LEU A 144 -10.54 9.73 4.72
C LEU A 144 -11.16 10.88 3.92
N ASP A 145 -12.49 11.07 3.96
CA ASP A 145 -13.13 12.20 3.27
C ASP A 145 -12.64 13.54 3.84
N SER A 146 -12.62 13.68 5.18
CA SER A 146 -12.10 14.87 5.86
C SER A 146 -10.68 15.20 5.41
N LEU A 147 -9.79 14.20 5.36
CA LEU A 147 -8.41 14.39 4.92
C LEU A 147 -8.35 14.86 3.46
N ILE A 148 -9.09 14.20 2.56
CA ILE A 148 -9.15 14.57 1.15
C ILE A 148 -9.62 16.02 0.97
N GLN A 149 -10.67 16.43 1.70
CA GLN A 149 -11.19 17.80 1.62
C GLN A 149 -10.17 18.82 2.13
N VAL A 150 -9.46 18.53 3.22
CA VAL A 150 -8.41 19.41 3.75
C VAL A 150 -7.28 19.56 2.73
N LEU A 151 -6.78 18.46 2.17
CA LEU A 151 -5.68 18.50 1.19
C LEU A 151 -6.09 19.20 -0.11
N LYS A 152 -7.32 19.00 -0.60
CA LYS A 152 -7.86 19.76 -1.74
C LYS A 152 -7.89 21.27 -1.47
N LYS A 153 -8.34 21.68 -0.28
CA LYS A 153 -8.34 23.11 0.12
C LYS A 153 -6.93 23.68 0.23
N ARG A 154 -5.93 22.84 0.55
CA ARG A 154 -4.50 23.20 0.55
C ARG A 154 -3.85 23.16 -0.85
N GLY A 155 -4.63 22.88 -1.90
CA GLY A 155 -4.18 22.94 -3.30
C GLY A 155 -3.69 21.62 -3.89
N TYR A 156 -3.84 20.50 -3.17
CA TYR A 156 -3.47 19.19 -3.69
C TYR A 156 -4.55 18.61 -4.60
N SER A 157 -4.10 17.90 -5.64
CA SER A 157 -4.92 17.01 -6.45
C SER A 157 -4.52 15.56 -6.20
N PHE A 158 -5.48 14.65 -6.34
CA PHE A 158 -5.24 13.21 -6.23
C PHE A 158 -5.25 12.61 -7.62
N SER A 159 -4.24 11.82 -7.94
CA SER A 159 -4.13 11.06 -9.17
C SER A 159 -4.00 9.58 -8.86
N LEU A 160 -4.37 8.73 -9.81
CA LEU A 160 -3.94 7.34 -9.82
C LEU A 160 -2.41 7.30 -10.00
N LEU A 161 -1.79 6.17 -9.64
CA LEU A 161 -0.39 5.92 -9.98
C LEU A 161 -0.25 5.95 -11.51
N ASP A 162 0.66 6.79 -12.02
CA ASP A 162 0.86 6.99 -13.45
C ASP A 162 1.83 5.92 -14.00
N PRO A 163 1.40 5.05 -14.95
CA PRO A 163 2.27 4.04 -15.58
C PRO A 163 3.53 4.62 -16.23
N ALA A 164 3.61 5.95 -16.42
CA ALA A 164 4.80 6.63 -16.90
C ALA A 164 5.88 6.92 -15.84
N ILE A 165 5.69 6.56 -14.56
CA ILE A 165 6.77 6.63 -13.55
C ILE A 165 7.88 5.65 -13.99
N PRO A 166 9.04 6.13 -14.44
CA PRO A 166 10.16 5.24 -14.74
C PRO A 166 10.64 4.63 -13.43
N SER A 167 10.77 3.30 -13.40
CA SER A 167 11.58 2.59 -12.41
C SER A 167 13.04 2.95 -12.53
#